data_AF-A0A4U5MTF6-F1
#
_entry.id   AF-A0A4U5MTF6-F1
#
_cell.length_a   1.000
_cell.length_b   1.000
_cell.length_c   1.000
_cell.angle_alpha   90.00
_cell.angle_beta   90.00
_cell.angle_gamma   90.00
#
_symmetry.space_group_name_H-M   'P 1'
#
loop_
_entity.id
_entity.type
_entity.pdbx_description
1 polymer ?
#
loop_
_entity_poly.entity_id
_entity_poly.type
_entity_poly.pdbx_seq_one_letter_code
_entity_poly.pdbx_strand_id
1 'polypeptide(L)'
;MSSGGGAFKGILFKIGTSIGNVEKTKMTAEFNDSVQCYESYREKLGPLVDRLEGAVQQHPDVLKSNNMESPPNENPHELLACSLEIFKTYQAEDRVPALNDFISQRRKLAVCQRDGQLKARKAIRHLRRFFRVEYTEMRTENEKLTKIRDYMDMIKHDVKTAKNTEQIEKSALLYEEAVENFNHQAKRVIDLLDKLPSIQKSHMDEIVEFFEVMKKNNADLGQRINVYSHCKSVA
;
A
#
# COMPACT_ATOMS: atom_id res chain seq x y z
N MET A 1 24.67 -4.55 9.97
CA MET A 1 24.72 -4.46 11.44
C MET A 1 24.27 -3.06 11.85
N SER A 2 23.09 -2.95 12.45
CA SER A 2 22.77 -2.07 13.58
C SER A 2 21.38 -2.49 14.05
N SER A 3 21.33 -3.09 15.24
CA SER A 3 20.12 -3.45 15.96
C SER A 3 19.59 -2.21 16.68
N GLY A 4 18.27 -2.03 16.74
CA GLY A 4 17.65 -0.95 17.50
C GLY A 4 16.18 -1.20 17.78
N GLY A 5 15.85 -2.36 18.35
CA GLY A 5 14.55 -2.54 18.99
C GLY A 5 14.52 -1.75 20.29
N GLY A 6 13.51 -0.88 20.44
CA GLY A 6 13.18 -0.16 21.68
C GLY A 6 13.78 1.23 21.78
N ALA A 7 13.16 2.24 21.13
CA ALA A 7 13.64 3.63 21.15
C ALA A 7 12.76 4.62 21.95
N PHE A 8 11.60 4.23 22.48
CA PHE A 8 10.77 5.15 23.27
C PHE A 8 10.76 4.80 24.75
N LYS A 9 11.89 4.99 25.44
CA LYS A 9 11.98 4.85 26.92
C LYS A 9 12.18 6.17 27.67
N GLY A 10 12.14 7.33 27.01
CA GLY A 10 12.39 8.62 27.65
C GLY A 10 11.38 9.70 27.23
N ILE A 11 10.74 10.32 28.23
CA ILE A 11 9.98 11.59 28.25
C ILE A 11 9.63 12.13 26.85
N LEU A 12 8.42 11.79 26.39
CA LEU A 12 7.91 12.03 25.03
C LEU A 12 7.78 13.50 24.59
N PHE A 13 7.96 14.47 25.49
CA PHE A 13 7.63 15.87 25.18
C PHE A 13 8.62 16.82 25.84
N LYS A 14 9.00 17.88 25.12
CA LYS A 14 9.68 19.04 25.71
C LYS A 14 8.67 20.17 25.82
N ILE A 15 8.51 20.71 27.03
CA ILE A 15 7.74 21.93 27.26
C ILE A 15 8.56 23.08 26.65
N GLY A 16 8.05 23.72 25.60
CA GLY A 16 8.85 24.74 24.91
C GLY A 16 8.07 25.66 23.96
N THR A 17 8.00 26.93 24.37
CA THR A 17 7.63 28.20 23.69
C THR A 17 6.18 28.42 23.22
N SER A 18 5.62 29.47 23.81
CA SER A 18 4.27 30.02 23.71
C SER A 18 3.96 30.64 22.34
N ILE A 19 2.73 30.44 21.87
CA ILE A 19 2.13 31.26 20.80
C ILE A 19 0.92 31.94 21.44
N GLY A 20 1.09 33.21 21.83
CA GLY A 20 0.16 33.91 22.74
C GLY A 20 0.35 33.52 24.21
N ASN A 21 -0.68 33.71 25.05
CA ASN A 21 -0.65 33.36 26.48
C ASN A 21 -0.75 31.85 26.78
N VAL A 22 -0.88 30.99 25.76
CA VAL A 22 -1.01 29.53 25.93
C VAL A 22 0.31 28.83 25.56
N GLU A 23 0.87 28.10 26.52
CA GLU A 23 2.01 27.20 26.29
C GLU A 23 1.55 25.93 25.57
N LYS A 24 2.16 25.61 24.42
CA LYS A 24 1.90 24.37 23.70
C LYS A 24 2.91 23.28 24.03
N THR A 25 2.43 22.05 24.14
CA THR A 25 3.27 20.86 24.28
C THR A 25 3.90 20.50 22.94
N LYS A 26 5.22 20.28 22.91
CA LYS A 26 5.96 19.83 21.71
C LYS A 26 6.36 18.37 21.85
N MET A 27 6.11 17.60 20.80
CA MET A 27 6.63 16.23 20.68
C MET A 27 8.15 16.24 20.53
N THR A 28 8.81 15.16 20.96
CA THR A 28 10.25 14.97 20.73
C THR A 28 10.59 14.95 19.24
N ALA A 29 11.84 15.30 18.91
CA ALA A 29 12.35 15.20 17.55
C ALA A 29 12.22 13.75 17.03
N GLU A 30 12.59 12.77 17.84
CA GLU A 30 12.50 11.33 17.52
C GLU A 30 11.08 10.89 17.11
N PHE A 31 10.05 11.37 17.80
CA PHE A 31 8.66 11.10 17.43
C PHE A 31 8.31 11.72 16.07
N ASN A 32 8.64 12.99 15.88
CA ASN A 32 8.36 13.70 14.62
C ASN A 32 9.10 13.06 13.43
N ASP A 33 10.36 12.66 13.64
CA ASP A 33 11.18 11.97 12.64
C ASP A 33 10.55 10.60 12.29
N SER A 34 10.02 9.87 13.28
CA SER A 34 9.34 8.60 13.06
C SER A 34 8.05 8.77 12.26
N VAL A 35 7.24 9.79 12.56
CA VAL A 35 6.04 10.15 11.77
C VAL A 35 6.44 10.52 10.34
N GLN A 36 7.48 11.34 10.17
CA GLN A 36 7.97 11.74 8.86
C GLN A 36 8.51 10.54 8.05
N CYS A 37 9.21 9.61 8.69
CA CYS A 37 9.65 8.37 8.08
C CYS A 37 8.46 7.54 7.56
N TYR A 38 7.37 7.46 8.33
CA TYR A 38 6.16 6.75 7.94
C TYR A 38 5.47 7.41 6.73
N GLU A 39 5.35 8.74 6.72
CA GLU A 39 4.81 9.50 5.59
C GLU A 39 5.67 9.36 4.33
N SER A 40 6.99 9.52 4.46
CA SER A 40 7.93 9.36 3.35
C SER A 40 7.86 7.94 2.76
N TYR A 41 7.67 6.94 3.62
CA TYR A 41 7.47 5.57 3.17
C TYR A 41 6.19 5.43 2.32
N ARG A 42 5.06 5.96 2.81
CA ARG A 42 3.78 5.96 2.08
C ARG A 42 3.90 6.66 0.72
N GLU A 43 4.56 7.81 0.67
CA GLU A 43 4.75 8.57 -0.57
C GLU A 43 5.54 7.79 -1.62
N LYS A 44 6.61 7.10 -1.21
CA LYS A 44 7.43 6.28 -2.10
C LYS A 44 6.73 4.99 -2.54
N LEU A 45 5.87 4.44 -1.68
CA LEU A 45 5.20 3.18 -1.95
C LEU A 45 4.13 3.29 -3.04
N GLY A 46 3.43 4.43 -3.14
CA GLY A 46 2.37 4.63 -4.12
C GLY A 46 2.83 4.39 -5.57
N PRO A 47 3.82 5.16 -6.06
CA PRO A 47 4.35 4.98 -7.40
C PRO A 47 4.96 3.59 -7.65
N LEU A 48 5.47 2.93 -6.60
CA LEU A 48 5.97 1.56 -6.73
C LEU A 48 4.81 0.60 -7.03
N VAL A 49 3.72 0.67 -6.25
CA VAL A 49 2.53 -0.17 -6.48
C VAL A 49 1.94 0.10 -7.87
N ASP A 50 1.80 1.36 -8.26
CA ASP A 50 1.29 1.72 -9.60
C ASP A 50 2.13 1.08 -10.73
N ARG A 51 3.46 1.08 -10.59
CA ARG A 51 4.37 0.46 -11.57
C ARG A 51 4.29 -1.06 -11.57
N LEU A 52 4.18 -1.69 -10.40
CA LEU A 52 4.01 -3.15 -10.30
C LEU A 52 2.68 -3.58 -10.93
N GLU A 53 1.59 -2.86 -10.67
CA GLU A 53 0.30 -3.13 -11.28
C GLU A 53 0.32 -2.89 -12.80
N GLY A 54 0.92 -1.79 -13.26
CA GLY A 54 1.05 -1.45 -14.68
C GLY A 54 1.91 -2.43 -15.49
N ALA A 55 2.88 -3.10 -14.85
CA ALA A 55 3.66 -4.16 -15.49
C ALA A 55 2.81 -5.38 -15.85
N VAL A 56 1.69 -5.58 -15.15
CA VAL A 56 0.81 -6.75 -15.27
C VAL A 56 -0.43 -6.44 -16.10
N GLN A 57 -0.97 -5.23 -15.94
CA GLN A 57 -2.19 -4.77 -16.58
C GLN A 57 -1.95 -3.43 -17.27
N GLN A 58 -2.02 -3.42 -18.60
CA GLN A 58 -1.78 -2.23 -19.40
C GLN A 58 -3.06 -1.43 -19.67
N HIS A 59 -4.25 -1.99 -19.39
CA HIS A 59 -5.50 -1.30 -19.60
C HIS A 59 -5.76 -0.26 -18.48
N PRO A 60 -5.78 1.05 -18.79
CA PRO A 60 -5.81 2.10 -17.77
C PRO A 60 -7.10 2.08 -16.94
N ASP A 61 -8.23 1.75 -17.54
CA ASP A 61 -9.52 1.76 -16.82
C ASP A 61 -9.65 0.60 -15.83
N VAL A 62 -8.95 -0.52 -16.07
CA VAL A 62 -8.89 -1.63 -15.12
C VAL A 62 -8.12 -1.21 -13.88
N LEU A 63 -6.97 -0.54 -14.07
CA LEU A 63 -6.17 -0.02 -12.96
C LEU A 63 -6.91 1.06 -12.17
N LYS A 64 -7.63 1.98 -12.82
CA LYS A 64 -8.47 2.99 -12.15
C LYS A 64 -9.53 2.36 -11.23
N SER A 65 -10.03 1.16 -11.57
CA SER A 65 -10.96 0.41 -10.73
C SER A 65 -10.30 -0.37 -9.59
N ASN A 66 -8.99 -0.20 -9.37
CA ASN A 66 -8.18 -0.93 -8.40
C ASN A 66 -8.21 -2.47 -8.66
N ASN A 67 -8.32 -2.85 -9.93
CA ASN A 67 -8.25 -4.21 -10.42
C ASN A 67 -6.99 -4.44 -11.25
N MET A 68 -6.61 -5.72 -11.39
CA MET A 68 -5.49 -6.13 -12.24
C MET A 68 -5.93 -7.14 -13.30
N GLU A 69 -7.05 -7.82 -13.08
CA GLU A 69 -7.59 -8.80 -14.00
C GLU A 69 -8.30 -8.09 -15.16
N SER A 70 -8.04 -8.55 -16.39
CA SER A 70 -8.81 -8.07 -17.55
C SER A 70 -10.30 -8.41 -17.37
N PRO A 71 -11.23 -7.50 -17.72
CA PRO A 71 -12.65 -7.82 -17.71
C PRO A 71 -12.96 -9.00 -18.64
N PRO A 72 -14.08 -9.73 -18.43
CA PRO A 72 -14.47 -10.82 -19.31
C PRO A 72 -14.49 -10.40 -20.78
N ASN A 73 -13.84 -11.17 -21.66
CA ASN A 73 -13.73 -10.92 -23.10
C ASN A 73 -12.92 -9.67 -23.52
N GLU A 74 -12.30 -8.95 -22.58
CA GLU A 74 -11.49 -7.76 -22.86
C GLU A 74 -9.98 -8.04 -22.76
N ASN A 75 -9.57 -9.29 -22.53
CA ASN A 75 -8.16 -9.63 -22.58
C ASN A 75 -7.64 -9.46 -24.03
N PRO A 76 -6.44 -8.88 -24.25
CA PRO A 76 -5.91 -8.66 -25.61
C PRO A 76 -5.81 -9.93 -26.46
N HIS A 77 -5.51 -11.07 -25.85
CA HIS A 77 -5.46 -12.35 -26.57
C HIS A 77 -6.86 -12.92 -26.86
N GLU A 78 -7.87 -12.63 -26.04
CA GLU A 78 -9.27 -12.97 -26.32
C GLU A 78 -9.79 -12.14 -27.49
N LEU A 79 -9.58 -10.82 -27.45
CA LEU A 79 -9.96 -9.90 -28.51
C LEU A 79 -9.33 -10.30 -29.85
N LEU A 80 -8.03 -10.60 -29.85
CA LEU A 80 -7.35 -11.08 -31.06
C LEU A 80 -7.93 -12.41 -31.56
N ALA A 81 -8.21 -13.36 -30.66
CA ALA A 81 -8.85 -14.63 -31.05
C ALA A 81 -10.22 -14.41 -31.69
N CYS A 82 -11.05 -13.52 -31.12
CA CYS A 82 -12.35 -13.15 -31.67
C CYS A 82 -12.22 -12.48 -33.05
N SER A 83 -11.28 -11.55 -33.23
CA SER A 83 -11.04 -10.91 -34.52
C SER A 83 -10.58 -11.92 -35.57
N LEU A 84 -9.76 -12.90 -35.18
CA LEU A 84 -9.29 -13.97 -36.08
C LEU A 84 -10.41 -14.93 -36.49
N GLU A 85 -11.38 -15.21 -35.61
CA GLU A 85 -12.57 -16.00 -35.98
C GLU A 85 -13.38 -15.32 -37.08
N ILE A 86 -13.52 -13.99 -37.01
CA ILE A 86 -14.17 -13.21 -38.07
C ILE A 86 -13.32 -13.23 -39.34
N PHE A 87 -12.01 -12.96 -39.22
CA PHE A 87 -11.11 -12.94 -40.37
C PHE A 87 -11.07 -14.27 -41.14
N LYS A 88 -11.16 -15.39 -40.41
CA LYS A 88 -11.17 -16.76 -40.95
C LYS A 88 -12.27 -16.99 -42.00
N THR A 89 -13.40 -16.31 -41.91
CA THR A 89 -14.53 -16.48 -42.86
C THR A 89 -14.23 -15.92 -44.26
N TYR A 90 -13.17 -15.10 -44.39
CA TYR A 90 -12.74 -14.48 -45.64
C TYR A 90 -11.53 -15.20 -46.27
N GLN A 91 -11.10 -16.33 -45.72
CA GLN A 91 -9.89 -17.04 -46.14
C GLN A 91 -10.22 -18.30 -46.94
N ALA A 92 -9.30 -18.70 -47.80
CA ALA A 92 -9.39 -19.96 -48.53
C ALA A 92 -9.33 -21.16 -47.56
N GLU A 93 -10.01 -22.25 -47.92
CA GLU A 93 -10.20 -23.42 -47.05
C GLU A 93 -8.88 -24.06 -46.59
N ASP A 94 -7.83 -24.00 -47.41
CA ASP A 94 -6.49 -24.50 -47.11
C ASP A 94 -5.79 -23.73 -45.98
N ARG A 95 -6.18 -22.46 -45.74
CA ARG A 95 -5.62 -21.61 -44.67
C ARG A 95 -6.37 -21.70 -43.35
N VAL A 96 -7.60 -22.24 -43.37
CA VAL A 96 -8.48 -22.34 -42.20
C VAL A 96 -7.87 -23.17 -41.05
N PRO A 97 -7.21 -24.32 -41.29
CA PRO A 97 -6.59 -25.11 -40.22
C PRO A 97 -5.53 -24.33 -39.44
N ALA A 98 -4.62 -23.64 -40.14
CA ALA A 98 -3.58 -22.83 -39.52
C ALA A 98 -4.15 -21.68 -38.67
N LEU A 99 -5.25 -21.07 -39.13
CA LEU A 99 -5.94 -20.03 -38.37
C LEU A 99 -6.62 -20.59 -37.12
N ASN A 100 -7.24 -21.77 -37.20
CA ASN A 100 -7.83 -22.43 -36.03
C ASN A 100 -6.76 -22.74 -34.96
N ASP A 101 -5.58 -23.20 -35.37
CA ASP A 101 -4.45 -23.42 -34.46
C ASP A 101 -4.01 -22.12 -33.80
N PHE A 102 -3.88 -21.05 -34.57
CA PHE A 102 -3.50 -19.73 -34.04
C PHE A 102 -4.55 -19.17 -33.07
N ILE A 103 -5.84 -19.27 -33.40
CA ILE A 103 -6.96 -18.89 -32.51
C ILE A 103 -6.90 -19.68 -31.20
N SER A 104 -6.69 -21.00 -31.28
CA SER A 104 -6.56 -21.88 -30.12
C SER A 104 -5.38 -21.47 -29.22
N GLN A 105 -4.23 -21.15 -29.81
CA GLN A 105 -3.07 -20.63 -29.08
C GLN A 105 -3.39 -19.31 -28.38
N ARG A 106 -4.06 -18.37 -29.06
CA ARG A 106 -4.46 -17.08 -28.45
C ARG A 106 -5.40 -17.27 -27.27
N ARG A 107 -6.39 -18.15 -27.36
CA ARG A 107 -7.24 -18.52 -26.21
C ARG A 107 -6.43 -19.11 -25.05
N LYS A 108 -5.46 -19.97 -25.31
CA LYS A 108 -4.56 -20.52 -24.27
C LYS A 108 -3.69 -19.45 -23.62
N LEU A 109 -3.22 -18.45 -24.38
CA LEU A 109 -2.44 -17.33 -23.85
C LEU A 109 -3.31 -16.42 -22.98
N ALA A 110 -4.55 -16.15 -23.37
CA ALA A 110 -5.49 -15.39 -22.55
C ALA A 110 -5.68 -16.01 -21.16
N VAL A 111 -5.93 -17.33 -21.10
CA VAL A 111 -6.07 -18.05 -19.82
C VAL A 111 -4.82 -17.92 -18.96
N CYS A 112 -3.64 -18.08 -19.58
CA CYS A 112 -2.37 -17.94 -18.87
C CYS A 112 -2.17 -16.52 -18.32
N GLN A 113 -2.45 -15.51 -19.13
CA GLN A 113 -2.29 -14.11 -18.73
C GLN A 113 -3.25 -13.74 -17.59
N ARG A 114 -4.50 -14.20 -17.62
CA ARG A 114 -5.48 -14.00 -16.53
C ARG A 114 -5.01 -14.62 -15.22
N ASP A 115 -4.51 -15.85 -15.27
CA ASP A 115 -3.94 -16.53 -14.10
C ASP A 115 -2.69 -15.79 -13.57
N GLY A 116 -1.84 -15.30 -14.47
CA GLY A 116 -0.72 -14.42 -14.14
C GLY A 116 -1.16 -13.13 -13.44
N GLN A 117 -2.20 -12.46 -13.93
CA GLN A 117 -2.78 -11.26 -13.33
C GLN A 117 -3.26 -11.52 -11.89
N LEU A 118 -3.98 -12.62 -11.68
CA LEU A 118 -4.46 -13.06 -10.36
C LEU A 118 -3.32 -13.34 -9.38
N LYS A 119 -2.31 -14.10 -9.82
CA LYS A 119 -1.16 -14.44 -8.98
C LYS A 119 -0.34 -13.20 -8.63
N ALA A 120 -0.11 -12.31 -9.59
CA ALA A 120 0.63 -11.08 -9.35
C ALA A 120 -0.12 -10.17 -8.38
N ARG A 121 -1.44 -10.04 -8.52
CA ARG A 121 -2.30 -9.30 -7.57
C ARG A 121 -2.20 -9.84 -6.15
N LYS A 122 -2.14 -11.17 -6.01
CA LYS A 122 -1.99 -11.82 -4.71
C LYS A 122 -0.61 -11.59 -4.11
N ALA A 123 0.44 -11.60 -4.93
CA ALA A 123 1.83 -11.40 -4.49
C ALA A 123 2.07 -10.02 -3.88
N ILE A 124 1.36 -8.98 -4.32
CA ILE A 124 1.47 -7.61 -3.78
C ILE A 124 0.30 -7.21 -2.89
N ARG A 125 -0.35 -8.18 -2.23
CA ARG A 125 -1.60 -7.94 -1.50
C ARG A 125 -1.40 -6.99 -0.32
N HIS A 126 -0.36 -7.16 0.48
CA HIS A 126 -0.12 -6.33 1.66
C HIS A 126 0.35 -4.93 1.25
N LEU A 127 1.20 -4.82 0.24
CA LEU A 127 1.55 -3.54 -0.39
C LEU A 127 0.31 -2.71 -0.75
N ARG A 128 -0.69 -3.34 -1.38
CA ARG A 128 -1.95 -2.68 -1.77
C ARG A 128 -2.83 -2.36 -0.56
N ARG A 129 -2.84 -3.24 0.45
CA ARG A 129 -3.63 -3.07 1.68
C ARG A 129 -3.11 -1.92 2.54
N PHE A 130 -1.80 -1.70 2.57
CA PHE A 130 -1.10 -0.71 3.40
C PHE A 130 -1.81 0.66 3.45
N PHE A 131 -2.19 1.19 2.29
CA PHE A 131 -2.82 2.51 2.19
C PHE A 131 -4.16 2.61 2.93
N ARG A 132 -4.94 1.53 2.94
CA ARG A 132 -6.32 1.50 3.45
C ARG A 132 -6.41 1.05 4.91
N VAL A 133 -5.40 0.34 5.40
CA VAL A 133 -5.43 -0.22 6.75
C VAL A 133 -4.34 0.42 7.58
N GLU A 134 -3.08 0.03 7.40
CA GLU A 134 -1.97 0.42 8.26
C GLU A 134 -1.71 1.93 8.22
N TYR A 135 -1.76 2.56 7.04
CA TYR A 135 -1.57 4.01 6.91
C TYR A 135 -2.77 4.82 7.45
N THR A 136 -4.00 4.35 7.16
CA THR A 136 -5.21 5.04 7.64
C THR A 136 -5.33 4.95 9.16
N GLU A 137 -4.97 3.82 9.76
CA GLU A 137 -4.92 3.64 11.21
C GLU A 137 -3.90 4.58 11.85
N MET A 138 -2.64 4.57 11.39
CA MET A 138 -1.59 5.46 11.90
C MET A 138 -2.04 6.93 11.85
N ARG A 139 -2.55 7.37 10.70
CA ARG A 139 -3.01 8.75 10.51
C ARG A 139 -4.16 9.10 11.45
N THR A 140 -5.15 8.23 11.57
CA THR A 140 -6.32 8.45 12.44
C THR A 140 -5.91 8.58 13.90
N GLU A 141 -5.02 7.70 14.38
CA GLU A 141 -4.54 7.73 15.77
C GLU A 141 -3.64 8.95 16.04
N ASN A 142 -2.85 9.39 15.05
CA ASN A 142 -2.03 10.60 15.16
C ASN A 142 -2.87 11.90 15.15
N GLU A 143 -3.95 11.94 14.37
CA GLU A 143 -4.92 13.03 14.40
C GLU A 143 -5.65 13.11 15.75
N LYS A 144 -6.00 11.96 16.35
CA LYS A 144 -6.55 11.90 17.73
C LYS A 144 -5.55 12.41 18.75
N LEU A 145 -4.28 12.01 18.65
CA LEU A 145 -3.21 12.48 19.54
C LEU A 145 -3.09 14.01 19.50
N THR A 146 -3.17 14.60 18.31
CA THR A 146 -3.14 16.05 18.12
C THR A 146 -4.28 16.74 18.87
N LYS A 147 -5.51 16.22 18.77
CA LYS A 147 -6.68 16.76 19.49
C LYS A 147 -6.55 16.64 21.01
N ILE A 148 -6.09 15.49 21.50
CA ILE A 148 -5.91 15.26 22.94
C ILE A 148 -4.80 16.17 23.49
N ARG A 149 -3.72 16.37 22.74
CA ARG A 149 -2.66 17.33 23.10
C ARG A 149 -3.22 18.74 23.23
N ASP A 150 -3.98 19.20 22.25
CA ASP A 150 -4.52 20.57 22.25
C ASP A 150 -5.52 20.76 23.42
N TYR A 151 -6.30 19.73 23.76
CA TYR A 151 -7.16 19.73 24.95
C TYR A 151 -6.34 19.78 26.25
N MET A 152 -5.29 18.96 26.37
CA MET A 152 -4.40 18.97 27.53
C MET A 152 -3.72 20.34 27.74
N ASP A 153 -3.28 20.99 26.65
CA ASP A 153 -2.68 22.33 26.70
C ASP A 153 -3.69 23.40 27.15
N MET A 154 -4.97 23.27 26.78
CA MET A 154 -6.05 24.12 27.26
C MET A 154 -6.27 23.95 28.77
N ILE A 155 -6.40 22.71 29.26
CA ILE A 155 -6.59 22.44 30.70
C ILE A 155 -5.37 22.93 31.50
N LYS A 156 -4.15 22.77 30.98
CA LYS A 156 -2.93 23.31 31.59
C LYS A 156 -2.99 24.83 31.75
N HIS A 157 -3.54 25.54 30.77
CA HIS A 157 -3.73 26.99 30.85
C HIS A 157 -4.78 27.37 31.92
N ASP A 158 -5.86 26.60 32.04
CA ASP A 158 -6.90 26.84 33.06
C ASP A 158 -6.35 26.66 34.48
N VAL A 159 -5.52 25.63 34.72
CA VAL A 159 -4.80 25.45 35.99
C VAL A 159 -3.93 26.67 36.32
N LYS A 160 -3.23 27.23 35.33
CA LYS A 160 -2.36 28.41 35.53
C LYS A 160 -3.12 29.70 35.80
N THR A 161 -4.36 29.81 35.32
CA THR A 161 -5.16 31.04 35.41
C THR A 161 -6.20 31.02 36.52
N ALA A 162 -6.39 29.88 37.20
CA ALA A 162 -7.23 29.71 38.37
C ALA A 162 -6.84 30.68 39.51
N LYS A 163 -7.85 31.28 40.16
CA LYS A 163 -7.65 32.37 41.14
C LYS A 163 -7.92 31.97 42.59
N ASN A 164 -8.51 30.81 42.83
CA ASN A 164 -8.82 30.31 44.17
C ASN A 164 -8.48 28.82 44.29
N THR A 165 -8.31 28.36 45.54
CA THR A 165 -7.82 27.02 45.86
C THR A 165 -8.73 25.90 45.35
N GLU A 166 -10.05 26.09 45.45
CA GLU A 166 -11.05 25.11 44.97
C GLU A 166 -10.98 24.92 43.44
N GLN A 167 -10.82 26.02 42.68
CA GLN A 167 -10.61 25.98 41.24
C GLN A 167 -9.28 25.33 40.86
N ILE A 168 -8.22 25.58 41.63
CA ILE A 168 -6.91 24.96 41.42
C ILE A 168 -7.01 23.44 41.61
N GLU A 169 -7.60 22.97 42.72
CA GLU A 169 -7.74 21.54 43.00
C GLU A 169 -8.57 20.82 41.94
N LYS A 170 -9.72 21.38 41.55
CA LYS A 170 -10.57 20.81 40.50
C LYS A 170 -9.88 20.78 39.14
N SER A 171 -9.13 21.82 38.79
CA SER A 171 -8.44 21.90 37.50
C SER A 171 -7.20 21.01 37.46
N ALA A 172 -6.53 20.81 38.60
CA ALA A 172 -5.40 19.91 38.73
C ALA A 172 -5.81 18.45 38.48
N LEU A 173 -6.94 18.00 39.05
CA LEU A 173 -7.50 16.66 38.78
C LEU A 173 -7.81 16.46 37.29
N LEU A 174 -8.45 17.45 36.64
CA LEU A 174 -8.73 17.40 35.20
C LEU A 174 -7.45 17.38 34.35
N TYR A 175 -6.40 18.08 34.80
CA TYR A 175 -5.12 18.07 34.12
C TYR A 175 -4.43 16.71 34.22
N GLU A 176 -4.46 16.07 35.38
CA GLU A 176 -3.93 14.71 35.57
C GLU A 176 -4.61 13.71 34.63
N GLU A 177 -5.95 13.75 34.55
CA GLU A 177 -6.73 12.92 33.62
C GLU A 177 -6.36 13.21 32.15
N ALA A 178 -6.20 14.49 31.77
CA ALA A 178 -5.80 14.87 30.42
C ALA A 178 -4.40 14.37 30.06
N VAL A 179 -3.45 14.40 31.02
CA VAL A 179 -2.09 13.87 30.85
C VAL A 179 -2.11 12.35 30.69
N GLU A 180 -2.91 11.63 31.47
CA GLU A 180 -3.04 10.17 31.35
C GLU A 180 -3.60 9.77 29.98
N ASN A 181 -4.68 10.42 29.55
CA ASN A 181 -5.28 10.20 28.23
C ASN A 181 -4.29 10.49 27.08
N PHE A 182 -3.52 11.56 27.22
CA PHE A 182 -2.49 11.92 26.26
C PHE A 182 -1.37 10.87 26.19
N ASN A 183 -0.86 10.41 27.32
CA ASN A 183 0.18 9.38 27.38
C ASN A 183 -0.32 8.06 26.77
N HIS A 184 -1.56 7.66 27.06
CA HIS A 184 -2.17 6.45 26.50
C HIS A 184 -2.29 6.53 24.99
N GLN A 185 -2.79 7.66 24.46
CA GLN A 185 -2.90 7.85 23.02
C GLN A 185 -1.52 7.93 22.35
N ALA A 186 -0.55 8.59 22.96
CA ALA A 186 0.79 8.71 22.42
C ALA A 186 1.48 7.34 22.31
N LYS A 187 1.29 6.48 23.31
CA LYS A 187 1.76 5.10 23.29
C LYS A 187 1.17 4.32 22.11
N ARG A 188 -0.13 4.46 21.83
CA ARG A 188 -0.75 3.80 20.67
C ARG A 188 -0.12 4.23 19.35
N VAL A 189 0.14 5.52 19.17
CA VAL A 189 0.79 6.02 17.95
C VAL A 189 2.21 5.49 17.84
N ILE A 190 2.98 5.48 18.93
CA ILE A 190 4.32 4.87 18.97
C ILE A 190 4.27 3.40 18.57
N ASP A 191 3.36 2.61 19.15
CA ASP A 191 3.22 1.19 18.83
C ASP A 191 2.91 0.96 17.35
N LEU A 192 2.26 1.91 16.66
CA LEU A 192 2.02 1.87 15.21
C LEU A 192 3.27 2.26 14.42
N LEU A 193 3.99 3.29 14.85
CA LEU A 193 5.24 3.71 14.22
C LEU A 193 6.31 2.61 14.31
N ASP A 194 6.41 1.94 15.45
CA ASP A 194 7.36 0.84 15.71
C ASP A 194 7.10 -0.40 14.84
N LYS A 195 5.90 -0.53 14.25
CA LYS A 195 5.59 -1.62 13.30
C LYS A 195 6.16 -1.36 11.90
N LEU A 196 6.55 -0.13 11.57
CA LEU A 196 6.98 0.24 10.22
C LEU A 196 8.12 -0.66 9.67
N PRO A 197 9.19 -0.99 10.44
CA PRO A 197 10.24 -1.88 9.93
C PRO A 197 9.73 -3.29 9.58
N SER A 198 8.78 -3.82 10.35
CA SER A 198 8.17 -5.13 10.07
C SER A 198 7.31 -5.08 8.81
N ILE A 199 6.55 -3.99 8.62
CA ILE A 199 5.76 -3.75 7.41
C ILE A 199 6.69 -3.67 6.19
N GLN A 200 7.77 -2.89 6.28
CA GLN A 200 8.76 -2.75 5.21
C GLN A 200 9.37 -4.10 4.82
N LYS A 201 9.71 -4.93 5.80
CA LYS A 201 10.23 -6.28 5.55
C LYS A 201 9.22 -7.13 4.79
N SER A 202 7.97 -7.19 5.25
CA SER A 202 6.91 -7.94 4.58
C SER A 202 6.70 -7.47 3.14
N HIS A 203 6.74 -6.17 2.90
CA HIS A 203 6.61 -5.61 1.56
C HIS A 203 7.80 -5.94 0.66
N MET A 204 9.02 -6.00 1.19
CA MET A 204 10.19 -6.45 0.42
C MET A 204 10.05 -7.90 -0.02
N ASP A 205 9.57 -8.78 0.85
CA ASP A 205 9.33 -10.19 0.52
C ASP A 205 8.25 -10.32 -0.59
N GLU A 206 7.18 -9.52 -0.55
CA GLU A 206 6.14 -9.45 -1.58
C GLU A 206 6.67 -8.99 -2.95
N ILE A 207 7.59 -8.01 -2.97
CA ILE A 207 8.21 -7.55 -4.23
C ILE A 207 9.01 -8.68 -4.87
N VAL A 208 9.76 -9.45 -4.08
CA VAL A 208 10.50 -10.61 -4.58
C VAL A 208 9.54 -11.68 -5.09
N GLU A 209 8.48 -12.00 -4.34
CA GLU A 209 7.45 -12.95 -4.76
C GLU A 209 6.80 -12.52 -6.08
N PHE A 210 6.50 -11.23 -6.23
CA PHE A 210 5.95 -10.67 -7.47
C PHE A 210 6.84 -10.96 -8.68
N PHE A 211 8.16 -10.73 -8.57
CA PHE A 211 9.07 -10.98 -9.67
C PHE A 211 9.20 -12.48 -10.01
N GLU A 212 9.16 -13.36 -9.01
CA GLU A 212 9.12 -14.81 -9.26
C GLU A 212 7.82 -15.25 -9.95
N VAL A 213 6.68 -14.68 -9.56
CA VAL A 213 5.40 -14.89 -10.25
C VAL A 213 5.49 -14.43 -11.70
N MET A 214 6.05 -13.23 -11.96
CA MET A 214 6.19 -12.70 -13.31
C MET A 214 7.12 -13.54 -14.18
N LYS A 215 8.25 -13.98 -13.62
CA LYS A 215 9.20 -14.88 -14.29
C LYS A 215 8.53 -16.20 -14.67
N LYS A 216 7.80 -16.82 -13.75
CA LYS A 216 7.05 -18.06 -14.01
C LYS A 216 5.97 -17.86 -15.08
N ASN A 217 5.18 -16.79 -14.96
CA ASN A 217 4.15 -16.47 -15.95
C ASN A 217 4.75 -16.27 -17.35
N ASN A 218 5.87 -15.56 -17.46
CA ASN A 218 6.55 -15.36 -18.74
C ASN A 218 7.10 -16.67 -19.33
N ALA A 219 7.62 -17.58 -18.48
CA ALA A 219 8.03 -18.91 -18.92
C ALA A 219 6.84 -19.74 -19.41
N ASP A 220 5.72 -19.72 -18.69
CA ASP A 220 4.48 -20.43 -19.05
C ASP A 220 3.89 -19.89 -20.37
N LEU A 221 3.90 -18.57 -20.56
CA LEU A 221 3.53 -17.92 -21.83
C LEU A 221 4.47 -18.35 -22.96
N GLY A 222 5.79 -18.35 -22.71
CA GLY A 222 6.80 -18.79 -23.66
C GLY A 222 6.57 -20.23 -24.13
N GLN A 223 6.32 -21.16 -23.22
CA GLN A 223 6.01 -22.56 -23.57
C GLN A 223 4.75 -22.69 -24.44
N ARG A 224 3.74 -21.86 -24.21
CA ARG A 224 2.48 -21.87 -24.98
C ARG A 224 2.63 -21.27 -26.38
N ILE A 225 3.60 -20.36 -26.56
CA ILE A 225 3.96 -19.79 -27.88
C ILE A 225 4.91 -20.72 -28.64
N ASN A 226 5.72 -21.54 -27.94
CA ASN A 226 6.75 -22.39 -28.54
C ASN A 226 6.17 -23.65 -29.24
N VAL A 227 5.43 -23.44 -30.33
CA VAL A 227 5.18 -24.43 -31.39
C VAL A 227 6.19 -24.20 -32.54
N TYR A 228 7.44 -23.88 -32.19
CA TYR A 228 8.56 -23.71 -33.13
C TYR A 228 9.06 -25.05 -33.74
N SER A 229 8.24 -26.09 -33.76
CA SER A 229 8.51 -27.33 -34.50
C SER A 229 7.98 -27.30 -35.94
N HIS A 230 7.18 -26.30 -36.35
CA HIS A 230 6.71 -26.20 -37.74
C HIS A 230 7.52 -25.24 -38.62
N CYS A 231 8.19 -24.22 -38.07
CA CYS A 231 8.95 -23.26 -38.90
C CYS A 231 10.35 -23.72 -39.31
N LYS A 232 10.89 -24.83 -38.77
CA LYS A 232 12.18 -25.38 -39.21
C LYS A 232 12.09 -26.33 -40.42
N SER A 233 10.89 -26.54 -40.97
CA SER A 233 10.69 -27.43 -42.13
C SER A 233 10.68 -26.72 -43.48
N VAL A 234 10.88 -25.40 -43.51
CA VAL A 234 10.79 -24.59 -44.75
C VAL A 234 12.03 -23.69 -44.96
N ALA A 235 13.21 -24.16 -44.56
CA ALA A 235 14.48 -23.53 -44.91
C ALA A 235 15.40 -24.52 -45.62
#